data_AF-A0A345P6Q8-F1
#
_entry.id   AF-A0A345P6Q8-F1
#
_cell.length_a   1.000
_cell.length_b   1.000
_cell.length_c   1.000
_cell.angle_alpha   90.00
_cell.angle_beta   90.00
_cell.angle_gamma   90.00
#
_symmetry.space_group_name_H-M   'P 1'
#
loop_
_entity.id
_entity.type
_entity.pdbx_description
1 polymer ?
#
loop_
_entity_poly.entity_id
_entity_poly.type
_entity_poly.pdbx_seq_one_letter_code
_entity_poly.pdbx_strand_id
1 'polypeptide(L)'
;MSNLTQAQQTELEAAAFRRLMNHLQTHTEVQNIDLMNIGGFCRNCLSKWMREEAEKQGIALTDPEARQHVYGMPYEEWKSKYQK
;
A
#
# COMPACT_ATOMS: atom_id res chain seq x y z
N MET A 1 1.83 19.33 20.57
CA MET A 1 1.53 18.71 19.26
C MET A 1 1.94 19.71 18.20
N SER A 2 2.59 19.27 17.12
CA SER A 2 3.16 20.12 16.08
C SER A 2 2.06 20.99 15.42
N ASN A 3 2.29 22.29 15.26
CA ASN A 3 1.38 23.17 14.52
C ASN A 3 1.57 22.97 13.01
N LEU A 4 0.93 21.96 12.44
CA LEU A 4 0.91 21.69 11.00
C LEU A 4 -0.37 22.28 10.37
N THR A 5 -0.24 22.84 9.17
CA THR A 5 -1.40 23.07 8.32
C THR A 5 -1.96 21.74 7.81
N GLN A 6 -3.25 21.71 7.44
CA GLN A 6 -3.87 20.51 6.86
C GLN A 6 -3.10 20.00 5.63
N ALA A 7 -2.64 20.91 4.77
CA ALA A 7 -1.86 20.56 3.58
C ALA A 7 -0.51 19.91 3.95
N GLN A 8 0.20 20.46 4.93
CA GLN A 8 1.45 19.86 5.42
C GLN A 8 1.21 18.48 6.04
N GLN A 9 0.12 18.32 6.79
CA GLN A 9 -0.23 17.02 7.36
C GLN A 9 -0.48 15.98 6.26
N THR A 10 -1.32 16.30 5.27
CA THR A 10 -1.61 15.41 4.14
C THR A 10 -0.34 15.03 3.36
N GLU A 11 0.57 15.98 3.09
CA GLU A 11 1.82 15.69 2.40
C GLU A 11 2.76 14.77 3.21
N LEU A 12 2.86 14.98 4.52
CA LEU A 12 3.68 14.15 5.40
C LEU A 12 3.13 12.73 5.53
N GLU A 13 1.81 12.58 5.69
CA GLU A 13 1.14 11.28 5.75
C GLU A 13 1.29 10.52 4.43
N ALA A 14 1.07 11.20 3.29
CA ALA A 14 1.26 10.61 1.98
C ALA A 14 2.74 10.23 1.72
N ALA A 15 3.70 11.04 2.16
CA ALA A 15 5.12 10.72 2.08
C ALA A 15 5.51 9.50 2.94
N ALA A 16 4.99 9.41 4.15
CA ALA A 16 5.19 8.25 5.03
C ALA A 16 4.60 6.98 4.41
N PHE A 17 3.40 7.05 3.83
CA PHE A 17 2.76 5.94 3.15
C PHE A 17 3.57 5.47 1.92
N ARG A 18 4.05 6.40 1.10
CA ARG A 18 4.96 6.09 -0.03
C ARG A 18 6.24 5.41 0.45
N ARG A 19 6.81 5.84 1.58
CA ARG A 19 8.00 5.21 2.17
C ARG A 19 7.71 3.80 2.68
N LEU A 20 6.54 3.55 3.28
CA LEU A 20 6.11 2.21 3.68
C LEU A 20 5.98 1.28 2.46
N MET A 21 5.32 1.74 1.39
CA MET A 21 5.20 0.94 0.16
C MET A 21 6.58 0.58 -0.40
N ASN A 22 7.48 1.56 -0.53
CA ASN A 22 8.84 1.30 -0.99
C ASN A 22 9.58 0.31 -0.08
N HIS A 23 9.48 0.46 1.25
CA HIS A 23 10.07 -0.48 2.19
C HIS A 23 9.54 -1.91 1.97
N LEU A 24 8.22 -2.09 1.81
CA LEU A 24 7.63 -3.41 1.57
C LEU A 24 7.94 -3.98 0.17
N GLN A 25 8.23 -3.14 -0.81
CA GLN A 25 8.65 -3.52 -2.16
C GLN A 25 10.09 -4.02 -2.19
N THR A 26 10.98 -3.45 -1.36
CA THR A 26 12.38 -3.90 -1.26
C THR A 26 12.56 -5.11 -0.36
N HIS A 27 11.66 -5.31 0.61
CA HIS A 27 11.69 -6.44 1.55
C HIS A 27 10.74 -7.56 1.06
N THR A 28 11.08 -8.13 -0.11
CA THR A 28 10.27 -9.17 -0.77
C THR A 28 10.19 -10.49 0.01
N GLU A 29 11.15 -10.74 0.89
CA GLU A 29 11.20 -11.90 1.77
C GLU A 29 10.06 -11.89 2.80
N VAL A 30 9.57 -10.71 3.18
CA VAL A 30 8.46 -10.56 4.13
C VAL A 30 7.16 -10.96 3.44
N GLN A 31 6.62 -12.13 3.78
CA GLN A 31 5.40 -12.63 3.15
C GLN A 31 4.15 -11.93 3.67
N ASN A 32 3.11 -11.87 2.84
CA ASN A 32 1.83 -11.31 3.27
C ASN A 32 1.22 -12.09 4.44
N ILE A 33 1.44 -13.41 4.51
CA ILE A 33 0.94 -14.23 5.62
C ILE A 33 1.60 -13.85 6.95
N ASP A 34 2.90 -13.57 6.96
CA ASP A 34 3.62 -13.15 8.17
C ASP A 34 3.15 -11.78 8.65
N LEU A 35 2.96 -10.84 7.72
CA LEU A 35 2.38 -9.53 8.01
C LEU A 35 0.96 -9.66 8.58
N MET A 36 0.13 -10.54 8.03
CA MET A 36 -1.21 -10.80 8.56
C MET A 36 -1.16 -11.39 9.97
N ASN A 37 -0.27 -12.35 10.22
CA ASN A 37 -0.18 -13.03 11.52
C ASN A 37 0.31 -12.11 12.64
N ILE A 38 1.22 -11.18 12.35
CA ILE A 38 1.83 -10.31 13.35
C ILE A 38 1.10 -8.95 13.44
N GLY A 39 0.82 -8.34 12.29
CA GLY A 39 0.30 -6.97 12.21
C GLY A 39 -1.20 -6.87 11.92
N GLY A 40 -1.88 -7.97 11.57
CA GLY A 40 -3.29 -7.96 11.19
C GLY A 40 -3.59 -7.28 9.84
N PHE A 41 -2.56 -6.94 9.05
CA PHE A 41 -2.69 -6.40 7.70
C PHE A 41 -1.51 -6.85 6.82
N CYS A 42 -1.65 -6.75 5.50
CA CYS A 42 -0.57 -7.01 4.55
C CYS A 42 -0.66 -6.08 3.33
N ARG A 43 0.16 -6.31 2.29
CA ARG A 43 0.16 -5.51 1.05
C ARG A 43 -1.21 -5.50 0.35
N ASN A 44 -1.95 -6.61 0.40
CA ASN A 44 -3.31 -6.69 -0.16
C ASN A 44 -4.29 -5.80 0.60
N CYS A 45 -4.14 -5.69 1.94
CA CYS A 45 -4.95 -4.79 2.74
C CYS A 45 -4.69 -3.32 2.35
N LEU A 46 -3.43 -2.93 2.17
CA LEU A 46 -3.06 -1.58 1.70
C LEU A 46 -3.67 -1.27 0.33
N SER A 47 -3.66 -2.25 -0.58
CA SER A 47 -4.26 -2.11 -1.92
C SER A 47 -5.78 -1.92 -1.82
N LYS A 48 -6.44 -2.72 -0.97
CA LYS A 48 -7.87 -2.61 -0.70
C LYS A 48 -8.24 -1.25 -0.10
N TRP A 49 -7.50 -0.76 0.89
CA TRP A 49 -7.76 0.54 1.52
C TRP A 49 -7.61 1.69 0.52
N MET A 50 -6.57 1.68 -0.31
CA MET A 50 -6.40 2.69 -1.36
C MET A 50 -7.62 2.73 -2.31
N ARG A 51 -8.11 1.56 -2.71
CA ARG A 51 -9.31 1.43 -3.54
C ARG A 51 -10.56 1.96 -2.83
N GLU A 52 -10.78 1.58 -1.58
CA GLU A 52 -11.93 2.04 -0.79
C GLU A 52 -11.93 3.56 -0.58
N GLU A 53 -10.76 4.17 -0.33
CA GLU A 53 -10.64 5.64 -0.23
C GLU A 53 -10.84 6.36 -1.56
N ALA A 54 -10.47 5.74 -2.69
CA ALA A 54 -10.78 6.26 -4.02
C ALA A 54 -12.28 6.18 -4.30
N GLU A 55 -12.93 5.04 -3.98
CA GLU A 55 -14.38 4.85 -4.13
C GLU A 55 -15.18 5.89 -3.33
N LYS A 56 -14.77 6.20 -2.08
CA LYS A 56 -15.38 7.25 -1.26
C LYS A 56 -15.31 8.65 -1.89
N GLN A 57 -14.32 8.88 -2.75
CA GLN A 57 -14.13 10.14 -3.47
C GLN A 57 -14.74 10.11 -4.88
N GLY A 58 -15.44 9.03 -5.26
CA GLY A 58 -15.98 8.86 -6.60
C GLY A 58 -14.92 8.64 -7.68
N ILE A 59 -13.70 8.27 -7.29
CA ILE A 59 -12.58 7.98 -8.18
C ILE A 59 -12.60 6.49 -8.51
N ALA A 60 -12.70 6.15 -9.80
CA ALA A 60 -12.60 4.77 -10.25
C ALA A 60 -11.14 4.28 -10.17
N LEU A 61 -10.88 3.35 -9.25
CA LEU A 61 -9.60 2.65 -9.13
C LEU A 61 -9.89 1.15 -9.09
N THR A 62 -9.33 0.39 -10.03
CA THR A 62 -9.53 -1.05 -10.08
C THR A 62 -8.62 -1.79 -9.08
N ASP A 63 -8.97 -3.01 -8.69
CA ASP A 63 -8.11 -3.84 -7.82
C ASP A 63 -6.72 -4.10 -8.44
N PRO A 64 -6.57 -4.40 -9.74
CA PRO A 64 -5.25 -4.51 -10.37
C PRO A 64 -4.42 -3.23 -10.30
N GLU A 65 -5.02 -2.05 -10.53
CA GLU A 65 -4.32 -0.76 -10.44
C GLU A 65 -3.87 -0.47 -8.99
N ALA A 66 -4.78 -0.65 -8.02
CA ALA A 66 -4.46 -0.45 -6.61
C ALA A 66 -3.32 -1.37 -6.14
N ARG A 67 -3.33 -2.64 -6.57
CA ARG A 67 -2.23 -3.57 -6.31
C ARG A 67 -0.95 -3.11 -7.00
N GLN A 68 -0.99 -2.69 -8.26
CA GLN A 68 0.20 -2.21 -8.95
C GLN A 68 0.85 -1.02 -8.22
N HIS A 69 0.05 -0.10 -7.66
CA HIS A 69 0.56 0.98 -6.82
C HIS A 69 1.30 0.49 -5.58
N VAL A 70 0.76 -0.52 -4.89
CA VAL A 70 1.35 -1.05 -3.65
C VAL A 70 2.54 -1.97 -3.93
N TYR A 71 2.46 -2.83 -4.94
CA TYR A 71 3.48 -3.82 -5.29
C TYR A 71 4.59 -3.27 -6.20
N GLY A 72 4.39 -2.10 -6.82
CA GLY A 72 5.35 -1.47 -7.73
C GLY A 72 5.44 -2.13 -9.11
N MET A 73 4.69 -3.21 -9.34
CA MET A 73 4.57 -3.96 -10.59
C MET A 73 3.22 -4.70 -10.61
N PRO A 74 2.79 -5.24 -11.75
CA PRO A 74 1.59 -6.08 -11.82
C PRO A 74 1.64 -7.20 -10.78
N TYR A 75 0.52 -7.44 -10.08
CA TYR A 75 0.47 -8.41 -8.99
C TYR A 75 0.86 -9.83 -9.42
N GLU A 76 0.47 -10.24 -10.63
CA GLU A 76 0.86 -11.54 -11.19
C GLU A 76 2.36 -11.66 -11.41
N GLU A 77 3.03 -10.58 -11.82
CA GLU A 77 4.50 -10.54 -11.94
C GLU A 77 5.15 -10.67 -10.56
N TRP A 78 4.66 -9.93 -9.57
CA TRP A 78 5.16 -10.01 -8.19
C TRP A 78 4.99 -11.42 -7.62
N LYS A 79 3.81 -12.02 -7.81
CA LYS A 79 3.49 -13.38 -7.37
C LYS A 79 4.44 -14.40 -7.97
N SER A 80 4.74 -14.29 -9.26
CA SER A 80 5.67 -15.20 -9.95
C SER A 80 7.11 -15.11 -9.44
N LYS A 81 7.56 -13.91 -9.04
CA LYS A 81 8.95 -13.65 -8.64
C LYS A 81 9.23 -13.89 -7.16
N TYR A 82 8.28 -13.55 -6.29
CA TYR A 82 8.56 -13.33 -4.87
C TYR A 82 7.63 -14.05 -3.91
N GLN A 83 6.46 -14.51 -4.36
CA GLN A 83 5.51 -15.21 -3.50
C GLN A 83 5.88 -16.68 -3.36
N LYS A 84 5.95 -17.16 -2.12
CA LYS A 84 6.20 -18.57 -1.77
C LYS A 84 5.00 -19.19 -1.07
#